data_AF-A0A2V6RJ97-F1
#
_entry.id   AF-A0A2V6RJ97-F1
#
_cell.length_a   1.000
_cell.length_b   1.000
_cell.length_c   1.000
_cell.angle_alpha   90.00
_cell.angle_beta   90.00
_cell.angle_gamma   90.00
#
_symmetry.space_group_name_H-M   'P 1'
#
loop_
_entity.id
_entity.type
_entity.pdbx_description
1 polymer ?
#
loop_
_entity_poly.entity_id
_entity_poly.type
_entity_poly.pdbx_seq_one_letter_code
_entity_poly.pdbx_strand_id
1 'polypeptide(L)'
;MSTPSSRRASRESPRGREGAALREYFLSALVYAGLLICLVYPYTDYDWGWHYRYGEYLVTHGQILRHDIYSWTMPGFEWVNHSWLYDPLLYFLYNRVSFFGLAIAGAVAGVAVFYLCIRQVPLAFWHKAILAVFFAALSKEALLQGLRTQVVGLLVLALFVDLLHRERQGHRWVYWALPGLFCLWTNLHGSFLLGLIVFGVYVMGDLALLKIRGTAIPRRWFMFAASLL
;
A
#
# COMPACT_ATOMS: atom_id res chain seq x y z
N MET A 1 -0.79 -60.35 25.72
CA MET A 1 -0.91 -60.38 24.24
C MET A 1 -1.52 -59.07 23.79
N SER A 2 -0.69 -58.16 23.28
CA SER A 2 -1.03 -56.79 22.88
C SER A 2 -1.08 -56.69 21.36
N THR A 3 -2.20 -56.25 20.79
CA THR A 3 -2.35 -55.90 19.37
C THR A 3 -1.85 -54.47 19.14
N PRO A 4 -0.97 -54.22 18.14
CA PRO A 4 -0.64 -52.86 17.75
C PRO A 4 -1.61 -52.39 16.65
N SER A 5 -2.43 -51.38 16.96
CA SER A 5 -3.21 -50.66 15.96
C SER A 5 -2.29 -49.71 15.20
N SER A 6 -2.03 -50.03 13.93
CA SER A 6 -1.26 -49.19 13.03
C SER A 6 -2.11 -48.00 12.57
N ARG A 7 -1.78 -46.79 13.05
CA ARG A 7 -2.28 -45.53 12.48
C ARG A 7 -1.80 -45.41 11.03
N ARG A 8 -2.66 -45.76 10.07
CA ARG A 8 -2.50 -45.37 8.65
C ARG A 8 -2.58 -43.84 8.56
N ALA A 9 -1.44 -43.18 8.47
CA ALA A 9 -1.38 -41.82 7.94
C ALA A 9 -1.77 -41.89 6.46
N SER A 10 -3.01 -41.49 6.14
CA SER A 10 -3.49 -41.35 4.77
C SER A 10 -2.67 -40.27 4.06
N ARG A 11 -1.64 -40.69 3.30
CA ARG A 11 -0.94 -39.82 2.37
C ARG A 11 -1.90 -39.49 1.22
N GLU A 12 -2.47 -38.29 1.25
CA GLU A 12 -3.21 -37.74 0.11
C GLU A 12 -2.35 -37.83 -1.15
N SER A 13 -2.96 -38.25 -2.27
CA SER A 13 -2.26 -38.36 -3.55
C SER A 13 -1.86 -36.97 -4.06
N PRO A 14 -0.74 -36.84 -4.80
CA PRO A 14 -0.31 -35.57 -5.38
C PRO A 14 -1.42 -34.84 -6.16
N ARG A 15 -2.26 -35.58 -6.89
CA ARG A 15 -3.43 -35.05 -7.62
C ARG A 15 -4.48 -34.41 -6.70
N GLY A 16 -4.67 -34.94 -5.49
CA GLY A 16 -5.59 -34.36 -4.50
C GLY A 16 -5.10 -33.01 -3.97
N ARG A 17 -3.79 -32.87 -3.78
CA ARG A 17 -3.16 -31.61 -3.33
C ARG A 17 -3.22 -30.52 -4.40
N GLU A 18 -3.01 -30.89 -5.67
CA GLU A 18 -3.15 -29.95 -6.80
C GLU A 18 -4.58 -29.43 -6.94
N GLY A 19 -5.58 -30.31 -6.84
CA GLY A 19 -6.99 -29.91 -6.89
C GLY A 19 -7.40 -28.99 -5.74
N ALA A 20 -6.93 -29.27 -4.52
CA ALA A 20 -7.18 -28.41 -3.36
C ALA A 20 -6.53 -27.02 -3.53
N ALA A 21 -5.30 -26.95 -4.04
CA ALA A 21 -4.62 -25.68 -4.29
C ALA A 21 -5.31 -24.85 -5.36
N LEU A 22 -5.69 -25.45 -6.50
CA LEU A 22 -6.43 -24.77 -7.57
C LEU A 22 -7.76 -24.18 -7.06
N ARG A 23 -8.47 -24.93 -6.22
CA ARG A 23 -9.70 -24.46 -5.58
C ARG A 23 -9.44 -23.25 -4.68
N GLU A 24 -8.42 -23.28 -3.83
CA GLU A 24 -8.08 -22.15 -2.96
C GLU A 24 -7.64 -20.91 -3.75
N TYR A 25 -6.91 -21.08 -4.85
CA TYR A 25 -6.56 -19.97 -5.75
C TYR A 25 -7.79 -19.37 -6.41
N PHE A 26 -8.69 -20.21 -6.92
CA PHE A 26 -9.95 -19.76 -7.51
C PHE A 26 -10.82 -19.01 -6.51
N LEU A 27 -10.99 -19.54 -5.29
CA LEU A 27 -11.74 -18.88 -4.23
C LEU A 27 -11.10 -17.56 -3.80
N SER A 28 -9.76 -17.51 -3.71
CA SER A 28 -9.05 -16.27 -3.41
C SER A 28 -9.24 -15.23 -4.52
N ALA A 29 -9.19 -15.65 -5.79
CA ALA A 29 -9.44 -14.77 -6.93
C ALA A 29 -10.87 -14.21 -6.90
N LEU A 30 -11.86 -15.02 -6.52
CA LEU A 30 -13.24 -14.57 -6.35
C LEU A 30 -13.39 -13.53 -5.24
N VAL A 31 -12.65 -13.66 -4.13
CA VAL A 31 -12.62 -12.64 -3.07
C VAL A 31 -12.03 -11.32 -3.58
N TYR A 32 -10.90 -11.35 -4.31
CA TYR A 32 -10.31 -10.12 -4.86
C TYR A 32 -11.18 -9.48 -5.93
N ALA A 33 -11.83 -10.28 -6.78
CA ALA A 33 -12.77 -9.78 -7.79
C ALA A 33 -14.00 -9.15 -7.14
N GLY A 34 -14.59 -9.82 -6.14
CA GLY A 34 -15.70 -9.27 -5.36
C GLY A 34 -15.31 -7.98 -4.63
N LEU A 35 -14.14 -7.96 -4.00
CA LEU A 35 -13.61 -6.77 -3.35
C LEU A 35 -13.43 -5.62 -4.35
N LEU A 36 -12.82 -5.88 -5.53
CA LEU A 36 -12.66 -4.87 -6.57
C LEU A 36 -14.00 -4.23 -6.94
N ILE A 37 -15.04 -5.05 -7.17
CA ILE A 37 -16.39 -4.56 -7.48
C ILE A 37 -16.93 -3.69 -6.34
N CYS A 38 -16.77 -4.11 -5.09
CA CYS A 38 -17.23 -3.36 -3.92
C CYS A 38 -16.48 -2.03 -3.70
N LEU A 39 -15.24 -1.89 -4.21
CA LEU A 39 -14.43 -0.69 -4.04
C LEU A 39 -14.55 0.31 -5.20
N VAL A 40 -15.25 -0.04 -6.28
CA VAL A 40 -15.52 0.89 -7.38
C VAL A 40 -16.71 1.76 -7.03
N TYR A 41 -16.43 3.04 -6.78
CA TYR A 41 -17.43 4.06 -6.51
C TYR A 41 -17.40 5.17 -7.56
N PRO A 42 -18.51 5.89 -7.79
CA PRO A 42 -18.49 7.14 -8.53
C PRO A 42 -17.53 8.12 -7.87
N TYR A 43 -16.64 8.73 -8.65
CA TYR A 43 -15.60 9.63 -8.15
C TYR A 43 -16.21 10.93 -7.63
N THR A 44 -16.03 11.23 -6.33
CA THR A 44 -16.63 12.41 -5.66
C THR A 44 -15.61 13.28 -4.91
N ASP A 45 -14.37 13.32 -5.37
CA ASP A 45 -13.33 14.14 -4.76
C ASP A 45 -13.61 15.65 -4.92
N TYR A 46 -13.75 16.35 -3.79
CA TYR A 46 -14.00 17.79 -3.74
C TYR A 46 -12.81 18.63 -4.24
N ASP A 47 -11.58 18.11 -4.10
CA ASP A 47 -10.35 18.84 -4.44
C ASP A 47 -9.86 18.51 -5.86
N TRP A 48 -10.60 17.70 -6.60
CA TRP A 48 -10.23 17.23 -7.95
C TRP A 48 -9.84 18.37 -8.90
N GLY A 49 -10.59 19.48 -8.87
CA GLY A 49 -10.34 20.62 -9.75
C GLY A 49 -8.95 21.21 -9.55
N TRP A 50 -8.48 21.29 -8.30
CA TRP A 50 -7.12 21.74 -7.99
C TRP A 50 -6.08 20.74 -8.48
N HIS A 51 -6.24 19.45 -8.14
CA HIS A 51 -5.32 18.40 -8.58
C HIS A 51 -5.20 18.33 -10.11
N TYR A 52 -6.32 18.43 -10.82
CA TYR A 52 -6.35 18.44 -12.27
C TYR A 52 -5.60 19.64 -12.85
N ARG A 53 -5.87 20.85 -12.35
CA ARG A 53 -5.22 22.08 -12.84
C ARG A 53 -3.74 22.16 -12.49
N TYR A 54 -3.34 21.69 -11.31
CA TYR A 54 -1.92 21.59 -10.95
C TYR A 54 -1.17 20.59 -11.82
N GLY A 55 -1.79 19.44 -12.12
CA GLY A 55 -1.23 18.45 -13.02
C GLY A 55 -1.12 18.97 -14.45
N GLU A 56 -2.16 19.63 -14.95
CA GLU A 56 -2.16 20.31 -16.25
C GLU A 56 -1.03 21.34 -16.33
N TYR A 57 -0.90 22.20 -15.32
CA TYR A 57 0.13 23.23 -15.26
C TYR A 57 1.54 22.63 -15.32
N LEU A 58 1.80 21.62 -14.49
CA LEU A 58 3.10 20.95 -14.44
C LEU A 58 3.45 20.31 -15.79
N VAL A 59 2.49 19.63 -16.43
CA VAL A 59 2.71 18.97 -17.73
C VAL A 59 2.92 19.98 -18.86
N THR A 60 2.22 21.12 -18.82
CA THR A 60 2.30 22.14 -19.88
C THR A 60 3.49 23.09 -19.74
N HIS A 61 3.90 23.43 -18.51
CA HIS A 61 4.96 24.40 -18.24
C HIS A 61 6.28 23.75 -17.82
N GLY A 62 6.28 22.47 -17.43
CA GLY A 62 7.44 21.77 -16.88
C GLY A 62 7.89 22.30 -15.51
N GLN A 63 7.00 23.01 -14.80
CA GLN A 63 7.31 23.65 -13.53
C GLN A 63 6.26 23.32 -12.47
N ILE A 64 6.72 23.08 -11.24
CA ILE A 64 5.84 22.90 -10.09
C ILE A 64 5.27 24.27 -9.72
N LEU A 65 3.95 24.35 -9.62
CA LEU A 65 3.27 25.57 -9.20
C LEU A 65 3.57 25.86 -7.72
N ARG A 66 4.15 27.03 -7.44
CA ARG A 66 4.53 27.49 -6.09
C ARG A 66 3.63 28.60 -5.53
N HIS A 67 2.86 29.27 -6.39
CA HIS A 67 1.99 30.40 -6.06
C HIS A 67 0.59 30.17 -6.59
N ASP A 68 -0.43 30.49 -5.79
CA ASP A 68 -1.79 30.05 -6.10
C ASP A 68 -2.44 31.00 -7.08
N ILE A 69 -2.49 30.56 -8.34
CA ILE A 69 -3.13 31.27 -9.44
C ILE A 69 -4.58 30.84 -9.64
N TYR A 70 -5.05 29.81 -8.94
CA TYR A 70 -6.42 29.29 -9.06
C TYR A 70 -7.30 29.64 -7.86
N SER A 71 -6.72 30.03 -6.72
CA SER A 71 -7.46 30.53 -5.57
C SER A 71 -8.02 31.93 -5.82
N TRP A 72 -9.34 32.06 -5.67
CA TRP A 72 -10.05 33.33 -5.76
C TRP A 72 -9.80 34.23 -4.54
N THR A 73 -9.72 33.65 -3.35
CA THR A 73 -9.65 34.39 -2.08
C THR A 73 -8.22 34.74 -1.66
N MET A 74 -7.23 34.01 -2.17
CA MET A 74 -5.81 34.19 -1.82
C MET A 74 -4.91 34.10 -3.06
N PRO A 75 -5.10 34.99 -4.05
CA PRO A 75 -4.27 34.98 -5.26
C PRO A 75 -2.80 35.27 -4.90
N GLY A 76 -1.89 34.46 -5.43
CA GLY A 76 -0.45 34.59 -5.21
C GLY A 76 0.06 34.03 -3.88
N PHE A 77 -0.80 33.39 -3.08
CA PHE A 77 -0.37 32.75 -1.84
C PHE A 77 0.70 31.71 -2.11
N GLU A 78 1.80 31.78 -1.37
CA GLU A 78 2.90 30.82 -1.48
C GLU A 78 2.58 29.60 -0.61
N TRP A 79 2.37 28.46 -1.25
CA TRP A 79 2.21 27.19 -0.55
C TRP A 79 3.14 26.14 -1.13
N VAL A 80 3.57 25.23 -0.26
CA VAL A 80 4.36 24.08 -0.68
C VAL A 80 3.40 22.98 -1.12
N ASN A 81 3.30 22.73 -2.43
CA ASN A 81 2.59 21.56 -2.94
C ASN A 81 3.40 20.28 -2.66
N HIS A 82 3.17 19.70 -1.49
CA HIS A 82 3.83 18.48 -1.03
C HIS A 82 3.34 17.20 -1.76
N SER A 83 2.26 17.29 -2.54
CA SER A 83 1.70 16.16 -3.31
C SER A 83 1.83 16.37 -4.83
N TRP A 84 2.77 17.21 -5.26
CA TRP A 84 2.88 17.65 -6.66
C TRP A 84 3.08 16.49 -7.65
N LEU A 85 3.63 15.34 -7.23
CA LEU A 85 3.85 14.20 -8.13
C LEU A 85 2.56 13.41 -8.39
N TYR A 86 1.57 13.52 -7.49
CA TYR A 86 0.26 12.92 -7.68
C TYR A 86 -0.56 13.66 -8.75
N ASP A 87 -0.50 14.98 -8.77
CA ASP A 87 -1.27 15.83 -9.68
C ASP A 87 -1.12 15.46 -11.17
N PRO A 88 0.09 15.28 -11.75
CA PRO A 88 0.24 14.88 -13.14
C PRO A 88 -0.29 13.47 -13.40
N LEU A 89 -0.18 12.54 -12.44
CA LEU A 89 -0.74 11.19 -12.57
C LEU A 89 -2.26 11.24 -12.69
N LEU A 90 -2.93 12.04 -11.84
CA LEU A 90 -4.37 12.26 -11.91
C LEU A 90 -4.76 12.92 -13.24
N TYR A 91 -4.05 13.96 -13.66
CA TYR A 91 -4.29 14.66 -14.92
C TYR A 91 -4.21 13.71 -16.13
N PHE A 92 -3.15 12.89 -16.22
CA PHE A 92 -3.01 11.93 -17.31
C PHE A 92 -4.11 10.86 -17.29
N LEU A 93 -4.43 10.31 -16.12
CA LEU A 93 -5.44 9.25 -16.00
C LEU A 93 -6.84 9.76 -16.37
N TYR A 94 -7.19 10.96 -15.89
CA TYR A 94 -8.45 11.61 -16.23
C TYR A 94 -8.57 11.88 -17.73
N ASN A 95 -7.54 12.41 -18.38
CA ASN A 95 -7.60 12.72 -19.82
C ASN A 95 -7.68 11.48 -20.72
N ARG A 96 -7.37 10.30 -20.21
CA ARG A 96 -7.43 9.04 -20.97
C ARG A 96 -8.71 8.27 -20.75
N VAL A 97 -9.22 8.24 -19.51
CA VAL A 97 -10.31 7.33 -19.11
C VAL A 97 -11.36 8.05 -18.23
N SER A 98 -11.28 9.38 -18.11
CA SER A 98 -12.18 10.22 -17.31
C SER A 98 -12.26 9.78 -15.84
N PHE A 99 -13.34 10.15 -15.16
CA PHE A 99 -13.64 9.77 -13.78
C PHE A 99 -13.70 8.25 -13.57
N PHE A 100 -14.09 7.50 -14.61
CA PHE A 100 -14.10 6.03 -14.57
C PHE A 100 -12.70 5.45 -14.33
N GLY A 101 -11.67 6.02 -14.98
CA GLY A 101 -10.27 5.65 -14.75
C GLY A 101 -9.83 5.90 -13.31
N LEU A 102 -10.20 7.05 -12.75
CA LEU A 102 -9.86 7.41 -11.37
C LEU A 102 -10.53 6.49 -10.34
N ALA A 103 -11.80 6.13 -10.58
CA ALA A 103 -12.54 5.19 -9.74
C ALA A 103 -11.91 3.80 -9.76
N ILE A 104 -11.60 3.26 -10.95
CA ILE A 104 -10.95 1.95 -11.08
C ILE A 104 -9.56 1.96 -10.47
N ALA A 105 -8.76 2.99 -10.72
CA ALA A 105 -7.42 3.07 -10.16
C ALA A 105 -7.45 3.11 -8.62
N GLY A 106 -8.40 3.85 -8.03
CA GLY A 106 -8.65 3.84 -6.59
C GLY A 106 -9.00 2.45 -6.06
N ALA A 107 -9.93 1.76 -6.73
CA ALA A 107 -10.34 0.40 -6.35
C ALA A 107 -9.18 -0.60 -6.46
N VAL A 108 -8.39 -0.54 -7.54
CA VAL A 108 -7.20 -1.38 -7.73
C VAL A 108 -6.16 -1.10 -6.65
N ALA A 109 -5.91 0.17 -6.32
CA ALA A 109 -5.02 0.54 -5.22
C ALA A 109 -5.54 0.01 -3.87
N GLY A 110 -6.85 0.08 -3.61
CA GLY A 110 -7.48 -0.49 -2.41
C GLY A 110 -7.32 -2.01 -2.32
N VAL A 111 -7.53 -2.74 -3.43
CA VAL A 111 -7.27 -4.19 -3.49
C VAL A 111 -5.78 -4.49 -3.26
N ALA A 112 -4.88 -3.68 -3.83
CA ALA A 112 -3.44 -3.85 -3.63
C ALA A 112 -3.03 -3.63 -2.16
N VAL A 113 -3.59 -2.60 -1.50
CA VAL A 113 -3.43 -2.38 -0.04
C VAL A 113 -3.88 -3.62 0.73
N PHE A 114 -5.10 -4.10 0.46
CA PHE A 114 -5.64 -5.28 1.13
C PHE A 114 -4.73 -6.50 0.93
N TYR A 115 -4.33 -6.78 -0.30
CA TYR A 115 -3.41 -7.86 -0.64
C TYR A 115 -2.09 -7.76 0.12
N LEU A 116 -1.44 -6.59 0.12
CA LEU A 116 -0.17 -6.37 0.81
C LEU A 116 -0.28 -6.63 2.32
N CYS A 117 -1.40 -6.24 2.93
CA CYS A 117 -1.65 -6.46 4.36
C CYS A 117 -1.80 -7.95 4.72
N ILE A 118 -2.43 -8.76 3.85
CA ILE A 118 -2.77 -10.15 4.19
C ILE A 118 -1.84 -11.20 3.59
N ARG A 119 -1.06 -10.87 2.55
CA ARG A 119 -0.28 -11.87 1.78
C ARG A 119 0.77 -12.64 2.59
N GLN A 120 1.20 -12.08 3.73
CA GLN A 120 2.16 -12.71 4.62
C GLN A 120 1.52 -13.70 5.60
N VAL A 121 0.18 -13.73 5.66
CA VAL A 121 -0.58 -14.58 6.58
C VAL A 121 -1.30 -15.66 5.77
N PRO A 122 -1.09 -16.95 6.07
CA PRO A 122 -1.78 -18.04 5.40
C PRO A 122 -3.24 -18.10 5.86
N LEU A 123 -4.10 -17.31 5.21
CA LEU A 123 -5.53 -17.25 5.50
C LEU A 123 -6.32 -18.20 4.61
N ALA A 124 -7.19 -19.00 5.22
CA ALA A 124 -8.23 -19.74 4.50
C ALA A 124 -9.24 -18.75 3.86
N PHE A 125 -9.93 -19.18 2.80
CA PHE A 125 -10.75 -18.27 2.01
C PHE A 125 -11.83 -17.52 2.81
N TRP A 126 -12.50 -18.16 3.77
CA TRP A 126 -13.54 -17.51 4.59
C TRP A 126 -12.99 -16.35 5.42
N HIS A 127 -11.78 -16.48 5.97
CA HIS A 127 -11.14 -15.39 6.71
C HIS A 127 -10.79 -14.24 5.78
N LYS A 128 -10.29 -14.53 4.57
CA LYS A 128 -10.04 -13.48 3.55
C LYS A 128 -11.34 -12.78 3.17
N ALA A 129 -12.42 -13.51 2.96
CA ALA A 129 -13.72 -12.95 2.60
C ALA A 129 -14.27 -12.04 3.71
N ILE A 130 -14.22 -12.48 4.97
CA ILE A 130 -14.64 -11.68 6.12
C ILE A 130 -13.80 -10.40 6.22
N LEU A 131 -12.47 -10.51 6.16
CA LEU A 131 -11.59 -9.34 6.20
C LEU A 131 -11.82 -8.40 5.01
N ALA A 132 -12.10 -8.93 3.83
CA ALA A 132 -12.39 -8.12 2.64
C ALA A 132 -13.67 -7.30 2.82
N VAL A 133 -14.73 -7.89 3.41
CA VAL A 133 -15.97 -7.17 3.73
C VAL A 133 -15.73 -6.06 4.75
N PHE A 134 -15.00 -6.35 5.84
CA PHE A 134 -14.65 -5.32 6.83
C PHE A 134 -13.77 -4.22 6.22
N PHE A 135 -12.79 -4.59 5.40
CA PHE A 135 -11.93 -3.65 4.71
C PHE A 135 -12.74 -2.75 3.78
N ALA A 136 -13.65 -3.30 2.98
CA ALA A 136 -14.51 -2.52 2.10
C ALA A 136 -15.40 -1.54 2.88
N ALA A 137 -15.97 -1.98 4.01
CA ALA A 137 -16.78 -1.12 4.86
C ALA A 137 -15.97 0.03 5.49
N LEU A 138 -14.78 -0.25 6.00
CA LEU A 138 -13.92 0.74 6.67
C LEU A 138 -13.23 1.71 5.71
N SER A 139 -12.96 1.29 4.47
CA SER A 139 -12.27 2.10 3.46
C SER A 139 -13.21 2.89 2.55
N LYS A 140 -14.53 2.70 2.68
CA LYS A 140 -15.55 3.35 1.84
C LYS A 140 -15.34 4.85 1.69
N GLU A 141 -15.21 5.59 2.79
CA GLU A 141 -15.11 7.07 2.72
C GLU A 141 -13.84 7.55 1.99
N ALA A 142 -12.73 6.83 2.15
CA ALA A 142 -11.49 7.14 1.43
C ALA A 142 -11.60 6.80 -0.07
N LEU A 143 -12.30 5.70 -0.41
CA LEU A 143 -12.39 5.18 -1.78
C LEU A 143 -13.57 5.74 -2.59
N LEU A 144 -14.57 6.34 -1.95
CA LEU A 144 -15.59 7.17 -2.62
C LEU A 144 -14.92 8.29 -3.45
N GLN A 145 -13.77 8.75 -3.01
CA GLN A 145 -12.96 9.77 -3.66
C GLN A 145 -12.00 9.17 -4.71
N GLY A 146 -12.17 7.90 -5.07
CA GLY A 146 -11.37 7.15 -6.05
C GLY A 146 -9.86 7.16 -5.76
N LEU A 147 -9.04 7.35 -6.80
CA LEU A 147 -7.60 7.50 -6.65
C LEU A 147 -7.24 8.88 -6.07
N ARG A 148 -7.56 9.12 -4.80
CA ARG A 148 -7.14 10.32 -4.06
C ARG A 148 -5.73 10.17 -3.51
N THR A 149 -5.05 11.28 -3.24
CA THR A 149 -3.73 11.34 -2.58
C THR A 149 -3.65 10.47 -1.32
N GLN A 150 -4.70 10.41 -0.49
CA GLN A 150 -4.77 9.56 0.70
C GLN A 150 -4.70 8.06 0.37
N VAL A 151 -5.37 7.61 -0.69
CA VAL A 151 -5.35 6.20 -1.14
C VAL A 151 -3.95 5.83 -1.63
N VAL A 152 -3.29 6.74 -2.35
CA VAL A 152 -1.87 6.58 -2.74
C VAL A 152 -0.99 6.50 -1.50
N GLY A 153 -1.20 7.37 -0.51
CA GLY A 153 -0.48 7.35 0.76
C GLY A 153 -0.66 6.04 1.54
N LEU A 154 -1.87 5.46 1.54
CA LEU A 154 -2.15 4.15 2.15
C LEU A 154 -1.45 3.01 1.40
N LEU A 155 -1.42 3.05 0.06
CA LEU A 155 -0.72 2.07 -0.76
C LEU A 155 0.78 2.09 -0.48
N VAL A 156 1.39 3.27 -0.43
CA VAL A 156 2.82 3.41 -0.12
C VAL A 156 3.12 2.97 1.31
N LEU A 157 2.25 3.26 2.28
CA LEU A 157 2.36 2.75 3.66
C LEU A 157 2.28 1.21 3.72
N ALA A 158 1.33 0.59 3.01
CA ALA A 158 1.21 -0.86 2.95
C ALA A 158 2.46 -1.51 2.33
N LEU A 159 3.00 -0.91 1.26
CA LEU A 159 4.25 -1.33 0.65
C LEU A 159 5.44 -1.17 1.61
N PHE A 160 5.49 -0.06 2.34
CA PHE A 160 6.52 0.19 3.35
C PHE A 160 6.52 -0.89 4.45
N VAL A 161 5.36 -1.20 5.03
CA VAL A 161 5.22 -2.25 6.05
C VAL A 161 5.62 -3.62 5.48
N ASP A 162 5.23 -3.90 4.25
CA ASP A 162 5.61 -5.13 3.55
C ASP A 162 7.14 -5.23 3.34
N LEU A 163 7.81 -4.13 3.01
CA LEU A 163 9.27 -4.08 2.92
C LEU A 163 9.93 -4.34 4.29
N LEU A 164 9.41 -3.77 5.37
CA LEU A 164 9.90 -4.09 6.72
C LEU A 164 9.73 -5.57 7.06
N HIS A 165 8.64 -6.21 6.61
CA HIS A 165 8.48 -7.65 6.76
C HIS A 165 9.54 -8.44 5.98
N ARG A 166 9.84 -8.04 4.74
CA ARG A 166 10.91 -8.66 3.92
C ARG A 166 12.29 -8.47 4.56
N GLU A 167 12.54 -7.33 5.20
CA GLU A 167 13.77 -7.12 5.97
C GLU A 167 13.90 -8.17 7.07
N ARG A 168 12.83 -8.44 7.83
CA ARG A 168 12.82 -9.50 8.87
C ARG A 168 13.04 -10.90 8.31
N GLN A 169 12.66 -11.14 7.06
CA GLN A 169 12.95 -12.38 6.34
C GLN A 169 14.41 -12.46 5.84
N GLY A 170 15.23 -11.43 6.08
CA GLY A 170 16.64 -11.38 5.75
C GLY A 170 16.97 -10.71 4.41
N HIS A 171 15.99 -10.12 3.73
CA HIS A 171 16.21 -9.46 2.45
C HIS A 171 16.91 -8.10 2.61
N ARG A 172 18.22 -8.08 2.36
CA ARG A 172 19.06 -6.88 2.57
C ARG A 172 18.87 -5.75 1.54
N TRP A 173 18.34 -6.04 0.35
CA TRP A 173 18.08 -5.00 -0.65
C TRP A 173 17.06 -3.95 -0.17
N VAL A 174 16.25 -4.28 0.84
CA VAL A 174 15.26 -3.38 1.45
C VAL A 174 15.91 -2.09 1.95
N TYR A 175 17.14 -2.15 2.47
CA TYR A 175 17.85 -0.97 2.97
C TYR A 175 18.06 0.12 1.90
N TRP A 176 18.22 -0.30 0.65
CA TRP A 176 18.36 0.61 -0.50
C TRP A 176 17.01 1.03 -1.08
N ALA A 177 15.98 0.18 -0.94
CA ALA A 177 14.63 0.52 -1.38
C ALA A 177 13.95 1.56 -0.48
N LEU A 178 14.23 1.56 0.83
CA LEU A 178 13.59 2.46 1.79
C LEU A 178 13.82 3.96 1.49
N PRO A 179 15.05 4.45 1.25
CA PRO A 179 15.26 5.85 0.87
C PRO A 179 14.52 6.24 -0.41
N GLY A 180 14.56 5.37 -1.43
CA GLY A 180 13.85 5.60 -2.68
C GLY A 180 12.33 5.67 -2.48
N LEU A 181 11.78 4.80 -1.62
CA LEU A 181 10.37 4.82 -1.27
C LEU A 181 9.99 6.11 -0.53
N PHE A 182 10.77 6.53 0.47
CA PHE A 182 10.49 7.78 1.20
C PHE A 182 10.61 9.02 0.30
N CYS A 183 11.61 9.06 -0.58
CA CYS A 183 11.75 10.12 -1.58
C CYS A 183 10.53 10.19 -2.50
N LEU A 184 10.04 9.04 -2.97
CA LEU A 184 8.81 9.00 -3.76
C LEU A 184 7.60 9.45 -2.93
N TRP A 185 7.48 8.96 -1.69
CA TRP A 185 6.34 9.18 -0.81
C TRP A 185 6.18 10.65 -0.41
N THR A 186 7.27 11.33 -0.06
CA THR A 186 7.26 12.75 0.34
C THR A 186 6.74 13.68 -0.75
N ASN A 187 6.77 13.24 -2.01
CA ASN A 187 6.26 13.99 -3.16
C ASN A 187 4.85 13.56 -3.60
N LEU A 188 4.35 12.42 -3.09
CA LEU A 188 3.02 11.90 -3.41
C LEU A 188 1.97 12.27 -2.35
N HIS A 189 2.33 12.25 -1.07
CA HIS A 189 1.37 12.52 0.02
C HIS A 189 2.06 12.81 1.35
N GLY A 190 1.44 13.68 2.18
CA GLY A 190 1.94 14.05 3.51
C GLY A 190 2.01 12.92 4.54
N SER A 191 1.40 11.75 4.27
CA SER A 191 1.43 10.59 5.18
C SER A 191 2.82 9.94 5.33
N PHE A 192 3.85 10.39 4.62
CA PHE A 192 5.22 9.94 4.87
C PHE A 192 5.65 10.15 6.33
N LEU A 193 5.11 11.16 7.01
CA LEU A 193 5.31 11.39 8.45
C LEU A 193 4.84 10.19 9.29
N LEU A 194 3.70 9.60 8.94
CA LEU A 194 3.23 8.36 9.57
C LEU A 194 4.21 7.21 9.30
N GLY A 195 4.77 7.13 8.09
CA GLY A 195 5.84 6.20 7.76
C GLY A 195 7.06 6.35 8.67
N LEU A 196 7.50 7.58 8.93
CA LEU A 196 8.61 7.86 9.86
C LEU A 196 8.29 7.44 11.30
N ILE A 197 7.06 7.69 11.77
CA ILE A 197 6.62 7.25 13.10
C ILE A 197 6.64 5.73 13.20
N VAL A 198 6.05 5.03 12.22
CA VAL A 198 6.04 3.55 12.18
C VAL A 198 7.45 3.01 12.11
N PHE A 199 8.34 3.62 11.31
CA PHE A 199 9.74 3.23 11.24
C PHE A 199 10.45 3.42 12.58
N GLY A 200 10.23 4.55 13.25
CA GLY A 200 10.80 4.83 14.57
C GLY A 200 10.37 3.79 15.60
N VAL A 201 9.07 3.46 15.65
CA VAL A 201 8.55 2.39 16.53
C VAL A 201 9.18 1.04 16.18
N TYR A 202 9.32 0.73 14.89
CA TYR A 202 9.96 -0.50 14.41
C TYR A 202 11.41 -0.63 14.89
N VAL A 203 12.21 0.43 14.71
CA VAL A 203 13.62 0.49 15.14
C VAL A 203 13.73 0.36 16.66
N MET A 204 12.95 1.17 17.40
CA MET A 204 12.98 1.19 18.86
C MET A 204 12.57 -0.17 19.44
N GLY A 205 11.55 -0.81 18.86
CA GLY A 205 11.12 -2.15 19.25
C GLY A 205 12.22 -3.19 19.03
N ASP A 206 12.92 -3.14 17.90
CA ASP A 206 14.05 -4.05 17.62
C ASP A 206 15.21 -3.84 18.59
N LEU A 207 15.61 -2.59 18.82
CA LEU A 207 16.69 -2.24 19.77
C LEU A 207 16.34 -2.67 21.21
N ALA A 208 15.09 -2.48 21.64
CA ALA A 208 14.64 -2.94 22.95
C ALA A 208 14.74 -4.47 23.08
N LEU A 209 14.34 -5.22 22.05
CA LEU A 209 14.45 -6.67 22.03
C LEU A 209 15.91 -7.14 22.04
N LEU A 210 16.80 -6.48 21.29
CA LEU A 210 18.24 -6.78 21.30
C LEU A 210 18.86 -6.54 22.67
N LYS A 211 18.47 -5.45 23.34
CA LYS A 211 18.91 -5.13 24.71
C LYS A 211 18.45 -6.17 25.71
N ILE A 212 17.18 -6.61 25.65
CA ILE A 212 16.64 -7.65 26.52
C ILE A 212 17.36 -8.99 26.30
N ARG A 213 17.74 -9.30 25.05
CA ARG A 213 18.44 -10.55 24.70
C ARG A 213 19.95 -10.51 24.91
N GLY A 214 20.52 -9.37 25.31
CA GLY A 214 21.98 -9.20 25.47
C GLY A 214 22.77 -9.36 24.16
N THR A 215 22.12 -9.17 23.01
CA THR A 215 22.74 -9.35 21.69
C THR A 215 23.32 -8.03 21.18
N ALA A 216 24.48 -8.09 20.53
CA ALA A 216 25.08 -6.93 19.88
C ALA A 216 24.19 -6.37 18.77
N ILE A 217 24.33 -5.06 18.47
CA ILE A 217 23.58 -4.39 17.41
C ILE A 217 23.94 -5.03 16.06
N PRO A 218 22.96 -5.57 15.32
CA PRO A 218 23.22 -6.24 14.07
C PRO A 218 23.74 -5.27 13.01
N ARG A 219 24.63 -5.77 12.14
CA ARG A 219 25.23 -5.02 10.99
C ARG A 219 24.21 -4.30 10.10
N ARG A 220 22.96 -4.74 10.16
CA ARG A 220 21.85 -4.21 9.39
C ARG A 220 21.53 -2.73 9.66
N TRP A 221 21.72 -2.27 10.89
CA TRP A 221 21.53 -0.85 11.25
C TRP A 221 22.61 0.05 10.62
N PHE A 222 23.81 -0.47 10.40
CA PHE A 222 24.87 0.25 9.69
C PHE A 222 24.60 0.31 8.19
N MET A 223 24.04 -0.74 7.59
CA MET A 223 23.64 -0.72 6.17
C MET A 223 22.52 0.31 5.92
N PHE A 224 21.57 0.42 6.85
CA PHE A 224 20.55 1.46 6.79
C PHE A 224 21.14 2.86 6.91
N ALA A 225 22.03 3.09 7.89
CA ALA A 225 22.69 4.39 8.02
C ALA A 225 23.49 4.77 6.75
N ALA A 226 24.15 3.78 6.14
CA ALA A 226 24.88 3.99 4.88
C ALA A 226 23.97 4.28 3.68
N SER A 227 22.71 3.82 3.66
CA SER A 227 21.79 4.12 2.55
C SER A 227 21.17 5.52 2.63
N LEU A 228 21.40 6.24 3.75
CA LEU A 228 20.98 7.63 3.92
C LEU A 228 22.09 8.65 3.56
N LEU A 229 23.32 8.19 3.32
CA LEU A 229 24.48 9.00 2.91
C LEU A 229 24.59 9.04 1.38
#